data_AF-A0A536XM84-F1
#
_entry.id   AF-A0A536XM84-F1
#
_cell.length_a   1.000
_cell.length_b   1.000
_cell.length_c   1.000
_cell.angle_alpha   90.00
_cell.angle_beta   90.00
_cell.angle_gamma   90.00
#
_symmetry.space_group_name_H-M   'P 1'
#
loop_
_entity.id
_entity.type
_entity.pdbx_description
1 polymer ?
#
loop_
_entity_poly.entity_id
_entity_poly.type
_entity_poly.pdbx_seq_one_letter_code
_entity_poly.pdbx_strand_id
1 'polypeptide(L)'
;MTKPFSVAFKQKMVQRLTGKSAVSASQLAREMGVRQQNLSRWRQEARSLPNVIDKLKRAGREWTVEQKARVLAEASKLDGEELIAYLEREAVKLAEYEQWRIALDEGGPSSVSTNRRIRELERELARKEKALAEAAALLILKKKKWSHSTGRTRTTT
;
A
#
# COMPACT_ATOMS: atom_id res chain seq x y z
N MET A 1 30.63 -27.26 11.85
CA MET A 1 30.19 -26.16 10.95
C MET A 1 28.79 -26.50 10.44
N THR A 2 27.73 -25.85 10.93
CA THR A 2 26.37 -26.12 10.46
C THR A 2 26.15 -25.34 9.17
N LYS A 3 26.08 -26.03 8.02
CA LYS A 3 25.83 -25.37 6.73
C LYS A 3 24.46 -24.65 6.79
N PRO A 4 24.38 -23.36 6.41
CA PRO A 4 23.10 -22.66 6.40
C PRO A 4 22.18 -23.27 5.33
N PHE A 5 20.92 -23.51 5.69
CA PHE A 5 19.92 -24.00 4.75
C PHE A 5 19.59 -22.94 3.69
N SER A 6 19.51 -23.34 2.42
CA SER A 6 19.18 -22.44 1.32
C SER A 6 17.77 -21.86 1.48
N VAL A 7 17.57 -20.65 0.97
CA VAL A 7 16.29 -19.93 1.09
C VAL A 7 15.15 -20.70 0.41
N ALA A 8 15.39 -21.23 -0.79
CA ALA A 8 14.42 -22.05 -1.53
C ALA A 8 14.01 -23.32 -0.75
N PHE A 9 14.97 -23.95 -0.05
CA PHE A 9 14.68 -25.13 0.76
C PHE A 9 13.79 -24.78 1.96
N LYS A 10 14.10 -23.71 2.70
CA LYS A 10 13.28 -23.25 3.82
C LYS A 10 11.84 -22.96 3.40
N GLN A 11 11.65 -22.36 2.23
CA GLN A 11 10.32 -22.05 1.71
C GLN A 11 9.50 -23.28 1.36
N LYS A 12 10.12 -24.27 0.70
CA LYS A 12 9.45 -25.55 0.41
C LYS A 12 8.98 -26.23 1.70
N MET A 13 9.78 -26.15 2.77
CA MET A 13 9.41 -26.68 4.08
C MET A 13 8.25 -25.90 4.71
N VAL A 14 8.31 -24.57 4.71
CA VAL A 14 7.24 -23.71 5.22
C VAL A 14 5.93 -23.96 4.46
N GLN A 15 5.96 -24.09 3.13
CA GLN A 15 4.78 -24.38 2.32
C GLN A 15 4.13 -25.72 2.69
N ARG A 16 4.93 -26.76 3.02
CA ARG A 16 4.41 -28.03 3.53
C ARG A 16 3.87 -27.94 4.97
N LEU A 17 4.31 -26.96 5.75
CA LEU A 17 3.82 -26.72 7.12
C LEU A 17 2.57 -25.83 7.19
N THR A 18 2.27 -25.04 6.15
CA THR A 18 1.18 -24.05 6.13
C THR A 18 0.18 -24.22 4.99
N GLY A 19 0.44 -25.10 4.01
CA GLY A 19 -0.42 -25.34 2.85
C GLY A 19 -1.69 -26.14 3.15
N LYS A 20 -2.51 -26.37 2.11
CA LYS A 20 -3.79 -27.11 2.19
C LYS A 20 -3.63 -28.56 2.68
N SER A 21 -2.45 -29.16 2.51
CA SER A 21 -2.06 -30.47 3.03
C SER A 21 -0.94 -30.34 4.06
N ALA A 22 -1.18 -29.55 5.11
CA ALA A 22 -0.18 -29.26 6.13
C ALA A 22 0.29 -30.54 6.85
N VAL A 23 1.59 -30.82 6.77
CA VAL A 23 2.24 -31.93 7.47
C VAL A 23 2.72 -31.44 8.84
N SER A 24 2.64 -32.29 9.86
CA SER A 24 3.14 -31.93 11.20
C SER A 24 4.66 -31.70 11.18
N ALA A 25 5.15 -30.75 11.98
CA ALA A 25 6.59 -30.45 12.04
C ALA A 25 7.43 -31.66 12.50
N SER A 26 6.85 -32.55 13.31
CA SER A 26 7.50 -33.78 13.77
C SER A 26 7.63 -34.83 12.66
N GLN A 27 6.59 -34.97 11.82
CA GLN A 27 6.63 -35.87 10.68
C GLN A 27 7.60 -35.34 9.61
N LEU A 28 7.53 -34.05 9.27
CA LEU A 28 8.43 -33.43 8.30
C LEU A 28 9.90 -33.45 8.75
N ALA A 29 10.15 -33.39 10.06
CA ALA A 29 11.49 -33.53 10.64
C ALA A 29 12.09 -34.93 10.38
N ARG A 30 11.27 -35.98 10.51
CA ARG A 30 11.68 -37.37 10.22
C ARG A 30 11.90 -37.60 8.74
N GLU A 31 11.05 -37.04 7.88
CA GLU A 31 11.14 -37.20 6.43
C GLU A 31 12.36 -36.49 5.83
N MET A 32 12.65 -35.27 6.28
CA MET A 32 13.66 -34.39 5.65
C MET A 32 14.97 -34.30 6.43
N GLY A 33 15.08 -34.97 7.58
CA GLY A 33 16.27 -34.92 8.45
C GLY A 33 16.52 -33.55 9.09
N VAL A 34 15.52 -32.67 9.12
CA VAL A 34 15.63 -31.32 9.68
C VAL A 34 15.12 -31.32 11.12
N ARG A 35 15.87 -30.72 12.06
CA ARG A 35 15.42 -30.58 13.45
C ARG A 35 14.06 -29.85 13.51
N GLN A 36 13.12 -30.41 14.27
CA GLN A 36 11.76 -29.89 14.43
C GLN A 36 11.74 -28.42 14.90
N GLN A 37 12.72 -28.01 15.71
CA GLN A 37 12.88 -26.62 16.18
C GLN A 37 13.10 -25.63 15.02
N ASN A 38 13.90 -26.00 14.01
CA ASN A 38 14.14 -25.17 12.83
C ASN A 38 12.85 -25.00 12.00
N LEU A 39 12.10 -26.09 11.82
CA LEU A 39 10.82 -26.08 11.10
C LEU A 39 9.78 -25.21 11.81
N SER A 40 9.69 -25.31 13.14
CA SER A 40 8.79 -24.48 13.95
C SER A 40 9.14 -22.99 13.87
N ARG A 41 10.44 -22.67 13.93
CA ARG A 41 10.94 -21.31 13.79
C ARG A 41 10.63 -20.74 12.41
N TRP A 42 10.91 -21.45 11.32
CA TRP A 42 10.60 -20.98 9.96
C TRP A 42 9.10 -20.79 9.73
N ARG A 43 8.25 -21.65 10.33
CA ARG A 43 6.80 -21.49 10.28
C ARG A 43 6.34 -20.22 11.02
N GLN A 44 6.94 -19.90 12.16
CA GLN A 44 6.65 -18.66 12.90
C GLN A 44 7.13 -17.43 12.14
N GLU A 45 8.37 -17.43 11.64
CA GLU A 45 8.94 -16.35 10.81
C GLU A 45 8.05 -16.08 9.59
N ALA A 46 7.55 -17.11 8.93
CA ALA A 46 6.65 -16.98 7.78
C ALA A 46 5.25 -16.45 8.14
N ARG A 47 4.78 -16.66 9.38
CA ARG A 47 3.52 -16.09 9.88
C ARG A 47 3.68 -14.64 10.34
N SER A 48 4.84 -14.29 10.89
CA SER A 48 5.13 -12.94 11.38
C SER A 48 5.57 -11.98 10.27
N LEU A 49 5.95 -12.50 9.10
CA LEU A 49 6.28 -11.70 7.91
C LEU A 49 5.13 -11.81 6.90
N PRO A 50 4.16 -10.87 6.88
CA PRO A 50 2.96 -10.98 6.04
C PRO A 50 3.22 -10.96 4.52
N ASN A 51 4.47 -10.87 4.06
CA ASN A 51 4.78 -10.58 2.66
C ASN A 51 6.04 -11.24 2.08
N VAL A 52 6.73 -12.14 2.80
CA VAL A 52 7.95 -12.76 2.24
C VAL A 52 7.63 -13.83 1.19
N ILE A 53 6.53 -14.55 1.35
CA ILE A 53 6.09 -15.55 0.37
C ILE A 53 5.64 -14.88 -0.93
N ASP A 54 5.02 -13.70 -0.84
CA ASP A 54 4.60 -12.94 -2.02
C ASP A 54 5.76 -12.15 -2.66
N LYS A 55 6.69 -11.62 -1.84
CA LYS A 55 7.95 -11.06 -2.35
C LYS A 55 8.79 -12.09 -3.11
N LEU A 56 8.85 -13.34 -2.64
CA LEU A 56 9.74 -14.32 -3.28
C LEU A 56 9.11 -15.06 -4.46
N LYS A 57 7.77 -15.14 -4.54
CA LYS A 57 7.09 -15.55 -5.78
C LYS A 57 7.22 -14.51 -6.89
N ARG A 58 7.42 -13.23 -6.54
CA ARG A 58 7.73 -12.13 -7.46
C ARG A 58 9.23 -11.96 -7.71
N ALA A 59 10.06 -12.94 -7.38
CA ALA A 59 11.47 -12.95 -7.78
C ALA A 59 11.60 -13.24 -9.29
N GLY A 60 10.93 -12.44 -10.12
CA GLY A 60 11.55 -11.95 -11.34
C GLY A 60 12.78 -11.15 -10.92
N ARG A 61 13.81 -11.21 -11.76
CA ARG A 61 15.11 -10.51 -11.65
C ARG A 61 15.10 -9.34 -10.66
N GLU A 62 15.90 -9.41 -9.60
CA GLU A 62 16.05 -8.30 -8.65
C GLU A 62 16.67 -7.11 -9.38
N TRP A 63 15.84 -6.13 -9.75
CA TRP A 63 16.27 -4.89 -10.39
C TRP A 63 16.81 -3.92 -9.34
N THR A 64 18.08 -3.53 -9.46
CA THR A 64 18.65 -2.47 -8.61
C THR A 64 18.04 -1.12 -8.98
N VAL A 65 18.13 -0.13 -8.08
CA VAL A 65 17.57 1.22 -8.33
C VAL A 65 18.22 1.86 -9.55
N GLU A 66 19.53 1.67 -9.71
CA GLU A 66 20.31 2.17 -10.84
C GLU A 66 19.87 1.54 -12.16
N GLN A 67 19.59 0.24 -12.16
CA GLN A 67 19.10 -0.46 -13.35
C GLN A 67 17.70 0.02 -13.73
N LYS A 68 16.79 0.19 -12.76
CA LYS A 68 15.46 0.75 -13.01
C LYS A 68 15.55 2.16 -13.57
N ALA A 69 16.40 3.01 -13.01
CA ALA A 69 16.60 4.38 -13.49
C ALA A 69 17.11 4.41 -14.93
N ARG A 70 18.06 3.52 -15.29
CA ARG A 70 18.56 3.40 -16.66
C ARG A 70 17.46 3.00 -17.63
N VAL A 71 16.68 1.97 -17.29
CA VAL A 71 15.56 1.50 -18.12
C VAL A 71 14.53 2.63 -18.29
N LEU A 72 14.15 3.32 -17.20
CA LEU A 72 13.22 4.45 -17.26
C LEU A 72 13.73 5.60 -18.15
N ALA A 73 15.02 5.92 -18.10
CA ALA A 73 15.62 7.03 -18.87
C ALA A 73 15.80 6.72 -20.36
N GLU A 74 15.99 5.44 -20.73
CA GLU A 74 16.05 5.00 -22.12
C GLU A 74 14.64 4.86 -22.70
N ALA A 75 13.75 4.22 -21.95
CA ALA A 75 12.36 4.00 -22.34
C ALA A 75 11.54 5.30 -22.44
N SER A 76 11.91 6.36 -21.71
CA SER A 76 11.24 7.67 -21.85
C SER A 76 11.49 8.37 -23.19
N LYS A 77 12.44 7.88 -23.98
CA LYS A 77 12.75 8.40 -25.33
C LYS A 77 12.05 7.63 -26.45
N LEU A 78 11.35 6.55 -26.09
CA LEU A 78 10.71 5.62 -27.02
C LEU A 78 9.18 5.68 -26.82
N ASP A 79 8.44 5.58 -27.90
CA ASP A 79 6.98 5.64 -27.88
C ASP A 79 6.35 4.39 -28.53
N GLY A 80 5.14 4.04 -28.07
CA GLY A 80 4.31 3.01 -28.70
C GLY A 80 4.99 1.64 -28.84
N GLU A 81 5.12 1.18 -30.08
CA GLU A 81 5.68 -0.14 -30.41
C GLU A 81 7.17 -0.27 -30.10
N GLU A 82 7.94 0.81 -30.25
CA GLU A 82 9.39 0.81 -29.97
C GLU A 82 9.67 0.64 -28.48
N LEU A 83 8.82 1.24 -27.63
CA LEU A 83 8.86 1.05 -26.19
C LEU A 83 8.58 -0.40 -25.80
N ILE A 84 7.55 -1.02 -26.39
CA ILE A 84 7.20 -2.41 -26.10
C ILE A 84 8.35 -3.35 -26.49
N ALA A 85 8.90 -3.18 -27.71
CA ALA A 85 10.04 -3.97 -28.18
C ALA A 85 11.29 -3.80 -27.29
N TYR A 86 11.54 -2.57 -26.81
CA TYR A 86 12.62 -2.31 -25.87
C TYR A 86 12.41 -3.00 -24.52
N LEU A 87 11.20 -2.91 -23.94
CA LEU A 87 10.87 -3.53 -22.67
C LEU A 87 10.92 -5.06 -22.74
N GLU A 88 10.48 -5.65 -23.85
CA GLU A 88 10.62 -7.08 -24.11
C GLU A 88 12.10 -7.51 -24.13
N ARG A 89 12.98 -6.73 -24.79
CA ARG A 89 14.43 -6.98 -24.81
C ARG A 89 15.05 -6.89 -23.42
N GLU A 90 14.62 -5.92 -22.61
CA GLU A 90 15.07 -5.76 -21.23
C GLU A 90 14.40 -6.76 -20.26
N ALA A 91 13.47 -7.60 -20.75
CA ALA A 91 12.66 -8.53 -19.96
C ALA A 91 11.86 -7.84 -18.84
N VAL A 92 11.39 -6.63 -19.10
CA VAL A 92 10.54 -5.83 -18.21
C VAL A 92 9.12 -5.84 -18.77
N LYS A 93 8.13 -6.13 -17.92
CA LYS A 93 6.73 -6.03 -18.35
C LYS A 93 6.30 -4.56 -18.41
N LEU A 94 5.47 -4.20 -19.38
CA LEU A 94 4.90 -2.85 -19.49
C LEU A 94 4.26 -2.38 -18.18
N ALA A 95 3.49 -3.26 -17.51
CA ALA A 95 2.89 -2.98 -16.22
C ALA A 95 3.92 -2.69 -15.10
N GLU A 96 5.09 -3.34 -15.11
CA GLU A 96 6.16 -3.08 -14.15
C GLU A 96 6.87 -1.76 -14.45
N TYR A 97 7.08 -1.45 -15.73
CA TYR A 97 7.62 -0.17 -16.19
C TYR A 97 6.71 1.01 -15.78
N GLU A 98 5.40 0.91 -16.01
CA GLU A 98 4.44 1.94 -15.61
C GLU A 98 4.42 2.16 -14.10
N GLN A 99 4.48 1.09 -13.32
CA GLN A 99 4.59 1.19 -11.86
C GLN A 99 5.85 1.94 -11.43
N TRP A 100 6.99 1.69 -12.08
CA TRP A 100 8.22 2.43 -11.77
C TRP A 100 8.15 3.89 -12.20
N ARG A 101 7.48 4.19 -13.33
CA ARG A 101 7.24 5.56 -13.79
C ARG A 101 6.38 6.35 -12.81
N ILE A 102 5.26 5.77 -12.37
CA ILE A 102 4.36 6.39 -11.39
C ILE A 102 5.08 6.61 -10.06
N ALA A 103 5.82 5.61 -9.56
CA ALA A 103 6.58 5.75 -8.31
C ALA A 103 7.64 6.86 -8.38
N LEU A 104 8.24 7.09 -9.56
CA LEU A 104 9.18 8.19 -9.77
C LEU A 104 8.47 9.55 -9.72
N ASP A 105 7.30 9.68 -10.34
CA ASP A 105 6.49 10.91 -10.31
C ASP A 105 5.92 11.19 -8.90
N GLU A 106 5.42 10.16 -8.21
CA GLU A 106 4.93 10.27 -6.83
C GLU A 106 6.04 10.57 -5.83
N GLY A 107 7.28 10.20 -6.12
CA GLY A 107 8.46 10.57 -5.32
C GLY A 107 9.04 11.94 -5.65
N GLY A 108 8.54 12.61 -6.69
CA GLY A 108 9.07 13.86 -7.19
C GLY A 108 8.82 15.05 -6.24
N PRO A 109 9.66 16.10 -6.27
CA PRO A 109 9.45 17.31 -5.48
C PRO A 109 8.12 18.02 -5.80
N SER A 110 7.58 17.80 -7.02
CA SER A 110 6.24 18.26 -7.42
C SER A 110 5.15 17.58 -6.59
N SER A 111 5.16 16.27 -6.40
CA SER A 111 4.12 15.53 -5.67
C SER A 111 4.03 15.97 -4.19
N VAL A 112 5.17 16.27 -3.57
CA VAL A 112 5.23 16.72 -2.17
C VAL A 112 4.67 18.13 -2.02
N SER A 113 4.99 19.02 -2.96
CA SER A 113 4.45 20.39 -2.97
C SER A 113 2.95 20.41 -3.29
N THR A 114 2.50 19.59 -4.24
CA THR A 114 1.08 19.40 -4.56
C THR A 114 0.30 18.83 -3.37
N ASN A 115 0.82 17.80 -2.69
CA ASN A 115 0.19 17.24 -1.50
C ASN A 115 0.09 18.24 -0.34
N ARG A 116 1.10 19.10 -0.15
CA ARG A 116 1.03 20.19 0.83
C ARG A 116 -0.07 21.19 0.47
N ARG A 117 -0.16 21.56 -0.81
CA ARG A 117 -1.18 22.51 -1.28
C ARG A 117 -2.60 21.93 -1.14
N ILE A 118 -2.78 20.64 -1.44
CA ILE A 118 -4.07 19.94 -1.23
C ILE A 118 -4.47 20.02 0.24
N ARG A 119 -3.58 19.65 1.16
CA ARG A 119 -3.87 19.70 2.62
C ARG A 119 -4.17 21.11 3.12
N GLU A 120 -3.52 22.11 2.56
CA GLU A 120 -3.77 23.51 2.90
C GLU A 120 -5.18 23.94 2.44
N LEU A 121 -5.53 23.62 1.19
CA LEU A 121 -6.86 23.91 0.64
C LEU A 121 -7.97 23.16 1.38
N GLU A 122 -7.77 21.90 1.76
CA GLU A 122 -8.71 21.12 2.58
C GLU A 122 -8.97 21.78 3.95
N ARG A 123 -7.92 22.30 4.60
CA ARG A 123 -8.06 23.02 5.88
C ARG A 123 -8.79 24.33 5.72
N GLU A 124 -8.49 25.09 4.66
CA GLU A 124 -9.21 26.33 4.38
C GLU A 124 -10.69 26.07 4.11
N LEU A 125 -11.00 25.01 3.34
CA LEU A 125 -12.37 24.60 3.07
C LEU A 125 -13.10 24.24 4.37
N ALA A 126 -12.51 23.40 5.22
CA ALA A 126 -13.10 22.99 6.50
C ALA A 126 -13.36 24.19 7.44
N ARG A 127 -12.47 25.19 7.47
CA ARG A 127 -12.70 26.43 8.25
C ARG A 127 -13.86 27.26 7.69
N LYS A 128 -13.94 27.38 6.37
CA LYS A 128 -15.03 28.11 5.70
C LYS A 128 -16.38 27.43 5.92
N GLU A 129 -16.43 26.10 5.81
CA GLU A 129 -17.63 25.30 6.09
C GLU A 129 -18.07 25.44 7.55
N LYS A 130 -17.12 25.42 8.50
CA LYS A 130 -17.42 25.63 9.92
C LYS A 130 -18.00 27.02 10.19
N ALA A 131 -17.39 28.07 9.65
CA ALA A 131 -17.90 29.44 9.80
C ALA A 131 -19.29 29.62 9.17
N LEU A 132 -19.53 28.98 8.02
CA LEU A 132 -20.83 28.98 7.35
C LEU A 132 -21.89 28.27 8.21
N ALA A 133 -21.55 27.12 8.80
CA ALA A 133 -22.44 26.39 9.70
C ALA A 133 -22.77 27.19 10.97
N GLU A 134 -21.79 27.87 11.57
CA GLU A 134 -22.00 28.75 12.72
C GLU A 134 -22.91 29.93 12.38
N ALA A 135 -22.69 30.56 11.22
CA ALA A 135 -23.58 31.64 10.73
C ALA A 135 -25.02 31.15 10.51
N ALA A 136 -25.18 29.97 9.91
CA ALA A 136 -26.49 29.35 9.72
C ALA A 136 -27.18 29.06 11.08
N ALA A 137 -26.43 28.57 12.08
CA ALA A 137 -26.96 28.34 13.42
C ALA A 137 -27.44 29.64 14.09
N LEU A 138 -26.69 30.75 13.95
CA LEU A 138 -27.10 32.05 14.46
C LEU A 138 -28.40 32.57 13.79
N LEU A 139 -28.54 32.39 12.49
CA LEU A 139 -29.77 32.76 11.75
C LEU A 139 -30.97 31.95 12.22
N ILE A 140 -30.81 30.64 12.39
CA ILE A 140 -31.87 29.75 12.90
C ILE A 140 -32.27 30.15 14.32
N LEU A 141 -31.31 30.45 15.19
CA LEU A 141 -31.57 30.90 16.56
C LEU A 141 -32.35 32.21 16.58
N LYS A 142 -31.97 33.19 15.75
CA LYS A 142 -32.69 34.47 15.62
C LYS A 142 -34.14 34.26 15.17
N LYS A 143 -34.35 33.40 14.17
CA LYS A 143 -35.70 33.04 13.67
C LYS A 143 -36.56 32.41 14.78
N LYS A 144 -35.99 31.48 15.57
CA LYS A 144 -36.73 30.82 16.66
C LYS A 144 -37.08 31.78 17.80
N LYS A 145 -36.18 32.69 18.17
CA LYS A 145 -36.47 33.72 19.19
C LYS A 145 -37.60 34.65 18.75
N TRP A 146 -37.59 35.08 17.48
CA TRP A 146 -38.64 35.92 16.90
C TRP A 146 -40.02 35.23 16.89
N SER A 147 -40.09 33.93 16.58
CA SER A 147 -41.36 33.20 16.59
C SER A 147 -41.92 32.97 18.00
N HIS A 148 -41.06 32.80 19.01
CA HIS A 148 -41.49 32.65 20.40
C HIS A 148 -41.97 33.98 21.02
N SER A 149 -41.46 35.14 20.58
CA SER A 149 -41.91 36.45 21.07
C SER A 149 -43.24 36.89 20.45
N THR A 150 -43.60 36.37 19.28
CA THR A 150 -44.84 36.73 18.55
C THR A 150 -46.02 35.79 18.82
N GLY A 151 -45.79 34.63 19.45
CA GLY A 151 -46.84 33.66 19.80
C GLY A 151 -47.41 33.77 21.21
N ARG A 152 -46.98 34.74 22.03
CA ARG A 152 -47.35 34.85 23.46
C ARG A 152 -48.28 36.04 23.76
N THR A 153 -49.23 36.33 22.88
CA THR A 153 -50.33 37.26 23.18
C THR A 153 -51.59 36.81 22.45
N ARG A 154 -52.34 35.86 23.05
CA ARG A 154 -53.82 35.73 22.91
C ARG A 154 -54.30 34.48 23.63
N THR A 155 -54.74 34.66 24.87
CA THR A 155 -55.97 34.07 25.45
C THR A 155 -56.00 34.42 26.93
N THR A 156 -56.71 35.50 27.30
CA THR A 156 -57.51 35.59 28.53
C THR A 156 -58.44 36.79 28.35
N THR A 157 -59.71 36.50 28.10
CA THR A 157 -60.96 37.16 28.56
C THR A 157 -62.05 36.81 27.56
#